data_AF-A0A161P594-F1
#
_entry.id   AF-A0A161P594-F1
#
_cell.length_a   1.000
_cell.length_b   1.000
_cell.length_c   1.000
_cell.angle_alpha   90.00
_cell.angle_beta   90.00
_cell.angle_gamma   90.00
#
_symmetry.space_group_name_H-M   'P 1'
#
loop_
_entity.id
_entity.type
_entity.pdbx_description
1 polymer ?
#
loop_
_entity_poly.entity_id
_entity_poly.type
_entity_poly.pdbx_seq_one_letter_code
_entity_poly.pdbx_strand_id
1 'polypeptide(L)'
;MNIKPIFVIYLSFIVATIATIVIIVMDIDHVWVSYYFIFYAIFSLSFFLYFLVTSLFRFRKKSSTIKRKILTTFILYFISFSIVGIIHTYFFKEPGSTYWTSLSLALGLALGMSLFSVSYFKEKEE
;
A
#
# COMPACT_ATOMS: atom_id res chain seq x y z
N MET A 1 5.58 4.27 28.88
CA MET A 1 5.36 3.45 27.66
C MET A 1 6.16 4.09 26.53
N ASN A 2 7.23 3.44 26.05
CA ASN A 2 8.15 4.06 25.08
C ASN A 2 7.59 3.80 23.66
N ILE A 3 6.80 4.75 23.14
CA ILE A 3 6.19 4.63 21.81
C ILE A 3 7.31 4.78 20.79
N LYS A 4 7.53 3.76 19.96
CA LYS A 4 8.52 3.84 18.89
C LYS A 4 8.06 4.89 17.87
N PRO A 5 8.94 5.79 17.38
CA PRO A 5 8.57 6.86 16.46
C PRO A 5 7.93 6.33 15.18
N ILE A 6 8.28 5.11 14.75
CA ILE A 6 7.65 4.45 13.62
C ILE A 6 6.14 4.29 13.82
N PHE A 7 5.69 3.93 15.02
CA PHE A 7 4.27 3.69 15.31
C PHE A 7 3.44 4.98 15.14
N VAL A 8 4.01 6.12 15.55
CA VAL A 8 3.36 7.43 15.38
C VAL A 8 3.18 7.75 13.90
N ILE A 9 4.19 7.49 13.06
CA ILE A 9 4.11 7.75 11.62
C ILE A 9 3.02 6.88 10.96
N TYR A 10 2.93 5.60 11.32
CA TYR A 10 1.88 4.71 10.82
C TYR A 10 0.48 5.16 11.26
N LEU A 11 0.32 5.53 12.53
CA LEU A 11 -0.95 6.03 13.04
C LEU A 11 -1.36 7.32 12.33
N SER A 12 -0.43 8.26 12.16
CA SER A 12 -0.67 9.48 11.40
C SER A 12 -1.08 9.20 9.95
N PHE A 13 -0.49 8.18 9.31
CA PHE A 13 -0.90 7.76 7.97
C PHE A 13 -2.34 7.25 7.93
N ILE A 14 -2.72 6.37 8.86
CA ILE A 14 -4.10 5.85 8.95
C ILE A 14 -5.10 6.99 9.20
N VAL A 15 -4.82 7.87 10.16
CA VAL A 15 -5.69 9.01 10.49
C VAL A 15 -5.82 9.96 9.30
N ALA A 16 -4.71 10.27 8.61
CA ALA A 16 -4.73 11.12 7.44
C ALA A 16 -5.54 10.49 6.28
N THR A 17 -5.39 9.18 6.03
CA THR A 17 -6.19 8.49 5.01
C THR A 17 -7.68 8.51 5.33
N ILE A 18 -8.07 8.27 6.59
CA ILE A 18 -9.47 8.35 7.02
C ILE A 18 -10.01 9.78 6.81
N ALA A 19 -9.26 10.79 7.25
CA ALA A 19 -9.66 12.19 7.06
C ALA A 19 -9.83 12.53 5.58
N THR A 20 -8.93 12.07 4.70
CA THR A 20 -9.05 12.24 3.25
C THR A 20 -10.33 11.61 2.70
N ILE A 21 -10.68 10.39 3.12
CA ILE A 21 -11.92 9.72 2.69
C ILE A 21 -13.15 10.52 3.15
N VAL A 22 -13.17 10.97 4.41
CA VAL A 22 -14.27 11.77 4.95
C VAL A 22 -14.45 13.07 4.17
N ILE A 23 -13.36 13.78 3.88
CA ILE A 23 -13.39 15.03 3.11
C ILE A 23 -13.99 14.82 1.71
N ILE A 24 -13.57 13.74 1.01
CA ILE A 24 -14.09 13.41 -0.33
C ILE A 24 -15.58 13.05 -0.27
N VAL A 25 -15.99 12.22 0.70
CA VAL A 25 -17.39 11.75 0.80
C VAL A 25 -18.34 12.87 1.22
N MET A 26 -17.87 13.81 2.06
CA MET A 26 -18.67 14.95 2.50
C MET A 26 -18.66 16.12 1.50
N ASP A 27 -17.98 15.98 0.36
CA ASP A 27 -17.90 17.01 -0.70
C ASP A 27 -17.50 18.40 -0.16
N ILE A 28 -16.48 18.42 0.70
CA ILE A 28 -16.07 19.64 1.39
C ILE A 28 -15.26 20.54 0.45
N ASP A 29 -15.94 21.51 -0.16
CA ASP A 29 -15.30 22.51 -1.00
C ASP A 29 -14.80 23.71 -0.20
N HIS A 30 -13.54 23.64 0.25
CA HIS A 30 -12.86 24.76 0.90
C HIS A 30 -11.40 24.85 0.46
N VAL A 31 -10.86 26.06 0.32
CA VAL A 31 -9.43 26.29 -0.02
C VAL A 31 -8.46 25.52 0.92
N TRP A 32 -8.79 25.36 2.20
CA TRP A 32 -8.00 24.55 3.15
C TRP A 32 -7.95 23.06 2.80
N VAL A 33 -9.01 22.54 2.20
CA VAL A 33 -9.09 21.14 1.75
C VAL A 33 -8.11 20.89 0.60
N SER A 34 -7.98 21.83 -0.35
CA SER A 34 -6.99 21.72 -1.43
C SER A 34 -5.56 21.66 -0.89
N TYR A 35 -5.20 22.51 0.08
CA TYR A 35 -3.89 22.46 0.73
C TYR A 35 -3.67 21.15 1.50
N TYR A 36 -4.70 20.65 2.18
CA TYR A 36 -4.65 19.36 2.86
C TYR A 36 -4.38 18.21 1.87
N PHE A 37 -5.06 18.16 0.73
CA PHE A 37 -4.82 17.13 -0.28
C PHE A 37 -3.39 17.16 -0.83
N ILE A 38 -2.83 18.36 -1.08
CA ILE A 38 -1.44 18.50 -1.53
C ILE A 38 -0.48 17.96 -0.45
N PHE A 39 -0.69 18.32 0.81
CA PHE A 39 0.12 17.81 1.91
C PHE A 39 0.00 16.29 2.07
N TYR A 40 -1.22 15.76 2.01
CA TYR A 40 -1.49 14.34 2.07
C TYR A 40 -0.81 13.57 0.92
N ALA A 41 -0.84 14.13 -0.30
CA ALA A 41 -0.17 13.53 -1.45
C ALA A 41 1.34 13.46 -1.26
N ILE A 42 1.97 14.55 -0.81
CA ILE A 42 3.42 14.59 -0.52
C ILE A 42 3.79 13.62 0.60
N PHE A 43 2.99 13.61 1.67
CA PHE A 43 3.20 12.72 2.80
C PHE A 43 3.07 11.25 2.40
N SER A 44 2.03 10.90 1.64
CA SER A 44 1.79 9.55 1.15
C SER A 44 2.91 9.08 0.22
N LEU A 45 3.36 9.94 -0.70
CA LEU A 45 4.48 9.63 -1.59
C LEU A 45 5.79 9.42 -0.81
N SER A 46 6.08 10.29 0.16
CA SER A 46 7.28 10.18 1.00
C SER A 46 7.26 8.91 1.85
N PHE A 47 6.10 8.58 2.42
CA PHE A 47 5.88 7.36 3.19
C PHE A 47 6.03 6.10 2.33
N PHE A 48 5.47 6.12 1.12
CA PHE A 48 5.60 5.03 0.15
C PHE A 48 7.07 4.80 -0.26
N LEU A 49 7.82 5.88 -0.56
CA LEU A 49 9.25 5.79 -0.86
C LEU A 49 10.05 5.24 0.32
N TYR A 50 9.78 5.72 1.54
CA TYR A 50 10.39 5.19 2.75
C TYR A 50 10.13 3.68 2.91
N PHE A 51 8.88 3.25 2.72
CA PHE A 51 8.49 1.84 2.78
C PHE A 51 9.21 1.00 1.72
N LEU A 52 9.25 1.45 0.47
CA LEU A 52 9.96 0.75 -0.61
C LEU A 52 11.46 0.61 -0.32
N VAL A 53 12.11 1.71 0.06
CA VAL A 53 13.55 1.72 0.33
C VAL A 53 13.86 0.80 1.51
N THR A 54 13.17 0.96 2.65
CA THR A 54 13.41 0.12 3.83
C THR A 54 13.14 -1.36 3.56
N SER A 55 12.09 -1.67 2.81
CA SER A 55 11.78 -3.04 2.41
C SER A 55 12.85 -3.62 1.50
N LEU A 56 13.31 -2.89 0.48
CA LEU A 56 14.39 -3.31 -0.43
C LEU A 56 15.70 -3.56 0.32
N PHE A 57 16.07 -2.68 1.25
CA PHE A 57 17.27 -2.85 2.08
C PHE A 57 17.20 -4.11 2.96
N ARG A 58 16.03 -4.39 3.55
CA ARG A 58 15.83 -5.62 4.36
C ARG A 58 15.77 -6.87 3.49
N PHE A 59 15.11 -6.79 2.34
CA PHE A 59 15.02 -7.88 1.38
C PHE A 59 16.39 -8.32 0.88
N ARG A 60 17.28 -7.35 0.57
CA ARG A 60 18.66 -7.65 0.14
C ARG A 60 19.44 -8.49 1.15
N LYS A 61 19.26 -8.23 2.45
CA LYS A 61 19.96 -8.91 3.56
C LYS A 61 19.42 -10.31 3.88
N LYS A 62 18.28 -10.73 3.32
CA LYS A 62 17.66 -12.04 3.60
C LYS A 62 18.25 -13.17 2.74
N SER A 63 18.18 -14.40 3.26
CA SER A 63 18.57 -15.64 2.57
C SER A 63 17.74 -15.89 1.30
N SER A 64 18.32 -16.61 0.34
CA SER A 64 17.68 -16.98 -0.93
C SER A 64 16.34 -17.69 -0.74
N THR A 65 16.22 -18.54 0.29
CA THR A 65 14.97 -19.25 0.63
C THR A 65 13.84 -18.29 0.99
N ILE A 66 14.15 -17.28 1.80
CA ILE A 66 13.17 -16.26 2.23
C ILE A 66 12.79 -15.37 1.04
N LYS A 67 13.76 -15.01 0.19
CA LYS A 67 13.50 -14.27 -1.05
C LYS A 67 12.53 -15.01 -1.96
N ARG A 68 12.70 -16.33 -2.12
CA ARG A 68 11.78 -17.18 -2.86
C ARG A 68 10.39 -17.17 -2.24
N LYS A 69 10.26 -17.36 -0.92
CA LYS A 69 8.98 -17.32 -0.21
C LYS A 69 8.22 -15.99 -0.42
N ILE A 70 8.93 -14.86 -0.36
CA ILE A 70 8.36 -13.53 -0.59
C ILE A 70 7.88 -13.40 -2.04
N LEU A 71 8.69 -13.83 -3.00
CA LEU A 71 8.33 -13.79 -4.41
C LEU A 71 7.11 -14.68 -4.71
N THR A 72 7.06 -15.89 -4.15
CA THR A 72 5.90 -16.78 -4.29
C THR A 72 4.65 -16.17 -3.67
N THR A 73 4.78 -15.54 -2.51
CA THR A 73 3.67 -14.82 -1.84
C THR A 73 3.20 -13.63 -2.68
N PHE A 74 4.13 -12.87 -3.27
CA PHE A 74 3.82 -11.78 -4.20
C PHE A 74 3.03 -12.29 -5.41
N ILE A 75 3.51 -13.35 -6.08
CA ILE A 75 2.85 -13.94 -7.25
C ILE A 75 1.44 -14.40 -6.88
N LEU A 76 1.29 -15.06 -5.73
CA LEU A 76 0.00 -15.56 -5.28
C LEU A 76 -0.99 -14.42 -5.04
N TYR A 77 -0.59 -13.37 -4.32
CA TYR A 77 -1.43 -12.19 -4.13
C TYR A 77 -1.73 -11.45 -5.44
N PHE A 78 -0.74 -11.34 -6.33
CA PHE A 78 -0.93 -10.66 -7.61
C PHE A 78 -1.97 -11.38 -8.47
N ILE A 79 -1.90 -12.71 -8.55
CA ILE A 79 -2.90 -13.51 -9.27
C ILE A 79 -4.28 -13.35 -8.61
N SER A 80 -4.37 -13.49 -7.29
CA SER A 80 -5.65 -13.35 -6.57
C SER A 80 -6.28 -11.97 -6.79
N PHE A 81 -5.53 -10.89 -6.62
CA PHE A 81 -6.06 -9.53 -6.83
C PHE A 81 -6.36 -9.24 -8.30
N SER A 82 -5.59 -9.79 -9.24
CA SER A 82 -5.88 -9.63 -10.66
C SER A 82 -7.19 -10.31 -11.05
N ILE A 83 -7.44 -11.52 -10.56
CA ILE A 83 -8.71 -12.23 -10.79
C ILE A 83 -9.89 -11.42 -10.23
N VAL A 84 -9.77 -10.96 -8.98
CA VAL A 84 -10.82 -10.13 -8.35
C VAL A 84 -11.04 -8.84 -9.14
N GLY A 85 -9.96 -8.17 -9.57
CA GLY A 85 -10.03 -6.93 -10.35
C GLY A 85 -10.70 -7.13 -11.71
N ILE A 86 -10.39 -8.22 -12.41
CA ILE A 86 -11.02 -8.56 -13.70
C ILE A 86 -12.50 -8.87 -13.51
N ILE A 87 -12.86 -9.68 -12.50
CA ILE A 87 -14.27 -9.98 -12.17
C ILE A 87 -15.01 -8.67 -11.86
N HIS A 88 -14.43 -7.81 -11.02
CA HIS A 88 -15.03 -6.52 -10.69
C HIS A 88 -15.27 -5.66 -11.94
N THR A 89 -14.28 -5.54 -12.81
CA THR A 89 -14.39 -4.77 -14.07
C THR A 89 -15.47 -5.35 -14.99
N TYR A 90 -15.59 -6.67 -15.02
CA TYR A 90 -16.58 -7.37 -15.85
C TYR A 90 -18.02 -7.17 -15.36
N PHE A 91 -18.26 -7.29 -14.04
CA PHE A 91 -19.60 -7.16 -13.46
C PHE A 91 -20.04 -5.71 -13.22
N PHE A 92 -19.11 -4.84 -12.81
CA PHE A 92 -19.43 -3.46 -12.39
C PHE A 92 -19.16 -2.41 -13.46
N LYS A 93 -18.72 -2.80 -14.68
CA LYS A 93 -18.49 -1.96 -15.88
C LYS A 93 -18.53 -0.44 -15.60
N GLU A 94 -17.53 0.05 -14.87
CA GLU A 94 -17.44 1.47 -14.59
C GLU A 94 -16.94 2.18 -15.86
N PRO A 95 -17.56 3.28 -16.29
CA PRO A 95 -17.09 4.05 -17.44
C PRO A 95 -15.66 4.55 -17.18
N GLY A 96 -14.70 4.08 -17.99
CA GLY A 96 -13.27 4.37 -17.84
C GLY A 96 -12.45 3.30 -17.11
N SER A 97 -13.08 2.26 -16.55
CA SER A 97 -12.36 1.11 -16.00
C SER A 97 -11.74 0.27 -17.13
N THR A 98 -10.42 0.35 -17.27
CA THR A 98 -9.68 -0.52 -18.18
C THR A 98 -9.02 -1.65 -17.39
N TYR A 99 -8.80 -2.78 -18.05
CA TYR A 99 -8.04 -3.90 -17.45
C TYR A 99 -6.68 -3.45 -16.91
N TRP A 100 -6.06 -2.43 -17.53
CA TRP A 100 -4.80 -1.83 -17.09
C TRP A 100 -4.87 -1.21 -15.69
N THR A 101 -5.97 -0.52 -15.36
CA THR A 101 -6.17 0.06 -14.03
C THR A 101 -6.32 -1.02 -12.96
N SER A 102 -7.09 -2.06 -13.26
CA SER A 102 -7.29 -3.18 -12.33
C SER A 102 -5.99 -3.96 -12.09
N LEU A 103 -5.16 -4.11 -13.14
CA LEU A 103 -3.89 -4.81 -13.07
C LEU A 103 -2.81 -4.01 -12.33
N SER A 104 -2.78 -2.68 -12.50
CA SER A 104 -1.85 -1.81 -11.77
C SER A 104 -2.18 -1.74 -10.28
N LEU A 105 -3.47 -1.70 -9.92
CA LEU A 105 -3.92 -1.81 -8.53
C LEU A 105 -3.56 -3.16 -7.92
N ALA A 106 -3.81 -4.26 -8.63
CA ALA A 106 -3.43 -5.61 -8.18
C ALA A 106 -1.92 -5.73 -7.95
N LEU A 107 -1.11 -5.13 -8.83
CA LEU A 107 0.35 -5.10 -8.70
C LEU A 107 0.77 -4.31 -7.45
N GLY A 108 0.25 -3.11 -7.26
CA GLY A 108 0.55 -2.28 -6.09
C GLY A 108 0.17 -2.96 -4.78
N LEU A 109 -1.02 -3.55 -4.69
CA LEU A 109 -1.52 -4.26 -3.50
C LEU A 109 -0.69 -5.52 -3.20
N ALA A 110 -0.40 -6.33 -4.21
CA ALA A 110 0.43 -7.52 -4.03
C ALA A 110 1.85 -7.17 -3.56
N LEU A 111 2.42 -6.09 -4.10
CA LEU A 111 3.75 -5.60 -3.74
C LEU A 111 3.75 -5.07 -2.29
N GLY A 112 2.75 -4.28 -1.90
CA GLY A 112 2.57 -3.81 -0.53
C GLY A 112 2.44 -4.96 0.47
N MET A 113 1.54 -5.91 0.21
CA MET A 113 1.26 -7.04 1.12
C MET A 113 2.43 -8.01 1.26
N SER A 114 3.09 -8.35 0.15
CA SER A 114 4.27 -9.23 0.18
C SER A 114 5.44 -8.61 0.93
N LEU A 115 5.70 -7.31 0.73
CA LEU A 115 6.79 -6.58 1.39
C LEU A 115 6.49 -6.18 2.85
N PHE A 116 5.21 -6.07 3.22
CA PHE A 116 4.81 -5.79 4.60
C PHE A 116 5.31 -6.89 5.55
N SER A 117 5.22 -8.16 5.12
CA SER A 117 5.73 -9.30 5.87
C SER A 117 7.24 -9.17 6.19
N VAL A 118 8.02 -8.64 5.24
CA VAL A 118 9.49 -8.46 5.34
C VAL A 118 9.86 -7.29 6.25
N SER A 119 9.03 -6.26 6.25
CA SER A 119 9.29 -5.00 6.96
C SER A 119 8.87 -5.06 8.43
N TYR A 120 7.96 -5.97 8.80
CA TYR A 120 7.36 -5.96 10.15
C TYR A 120 7.51 -7.25 10.94
N PHE A 121 7.51 -8.42 10.29
CA PHE A 121 7.76 -9.66 11.00
C PHE A 121 9.27 -9.86 11.17
N LYS A 122 9.75 -9.66 12.41
CA LYS A 122 11.03 -10.21 12.84
C LYS A 122 10.83 -11.72 12.87
N GLU A 123 11.08 -12.35 11.73
CA GLU A 123 11.03 -13.81 11.58
C GLU A 123 11.91 -14.38 12.70
N LYS A 124 11.30 -15.17 13.59
CA LYS A 124 12.05 -16.01 14.52
C LYS A 124 12.95 -16.86 13.64
N GLU A 125 14.26 -16.73 13.83
CA GLU A 125 15.24 -17.61 13.21
C GLU A 125 14.88 -19.02 13.66
N GLU A 126 14.29 -19.80 12.74
CA GLU A 126 14.46 -21.25 12.74
C GLU A 126 15.82 -21.57 12.12
#